data_AF-A0AAX6G586-F1
#
_entry.id   AF-A0AAX6G586-F1
#
_cell.length_a   1.000
_cell.length_b   1.000
_cell.length_c   1.000
_cell.angle_alpha   90.00
_cell.angle_beta   90.00
_cell.angle_gamma   90.00
#
_symmetry.space_group_name_H-M   'P 1'
#
loop_
_entity.id
_entity.type
_entity.pdbx_description
1 polymer ?
#
loop_
_entity_poly.entity_id
_entity_poly.type
_entity_poly.pdbx_seq_one_letter_code
_entity_poly.pdbx_strand_id
1 'polypeptide(L)'
;MVIPDILPPPPQLPADTQGMMALLQQMLQTQRVQAEAQQRQTEVLRQTVENSHQLAMAAVERGAPTTVKGAPAQQQGQRRPGTHLDFRKMGPRDFRGTEGILYADDWLEDVQRCLELAEVPRALWVASAASQFFDIALTWYRTDPRASVRGISWEDFRKLFKEKFYPDVALTALEGQFVSLVQGNSSVDEYAAEFFRLSRFTPGLIQDEGARPGSSGGVSSMQCALAHLGDETRHLSRS
;
A
#
# COMPACT_ATOMS: atom_id res chain seq x y z
N MET A 1 16.35 2.29 43.42
CA MET A 1 17.15 1.55 42.43
C MET A 1 16.37 1.54 41.14
N VAL A 2 16.83 2.32 40.16
CA VAL A 2 16.26 2.43 38.82
C VAL A 2 17.02 1.43 37.94
N ILE A 3 16.31 0.60 37.19
CA ILE A 3 16.86 -0.07 36.01
C ILE A 3 15.95 0.39 34.87
N PRO A 4 16.40 1.27 33.96
CA PRO A 4 15.66 1.51 32.75
C PRO A 4 15.90 0.35 31.79
N ASP A 5 14.82 -0.08 31.17
CA ASP A 5 14.80 -1.04 30.07
C ASP A 5 15.72 -0.52 28.95
N ILE A 6 16.85 -1.18 28.75
CA ILE A 6 17.81 -0.85 27.70
C ILE A 6 17.23 -1.40 26.40
N LEU A 7 16.42 -0.57 25.74
CA LEU A 7 16.10 -0.77 24.32
C LEU A 7 17.44 -0.88 23.56
N PRO A 8 17.68 -1.97 22.80
CA PRO A 8 18.90 -2.08 22.03
C PRO A 8 19.01 -0.87 21.11
N PRO A 9 20.19 -0.22 21.02
CA PRO A 9 20.37 0.91 20.12
C PRO A 9 19.99 0.47 18.69
N PRO A 10 19.27 1.31 17.92
CA PRO A 10 18.97 1.01 16.54
C PRO A 10 20.28 0.70 15.80
N PRO A 11 20.29 -0.30 14.89
CA PRO A 11 21.50 -0.73 14.19
C PRO A 11 22.13 0.49 13.54
N GLN A 12 23.36 0.81 13.96
CA GLN A 12 24.11 1.94 13.41
C GLN A 12 24.36 1.65 11.94
N LEU A 13 23.84 2.52 11.07
CA LEU A 13 24.11 2.47 9.64
C LEU A 13 25.63 2.61 9.44
N PRO A 14 26.27 1.67 8.73
CA PRO A 14 27.70 1.76 8.44
C PRO A 14 27.99 3.03 7.65
N ALA A 15 29.00 3.79 8.08
CA ALA A 15 29.33 5.11 7.54
C ALA A 15 30.05 5.04 6.17
N ASP A 16 30.39 3.85 5.70
CA ASP A 16 31.09 3.58 4.46
C ASP A 16 30.17 3.01 3.37
N THR A 17 30.42 3.41 2.12
CA THR A 17 29.63 3.00 0.93
C THR A 17 29.61 1.48 0.73
N GLN A 18 30.65 0.78 1.20
CA GLN A 18 30.77 -0.67 1.13
C GLN A 18 29.91 -1.36 2.18
N GLY A 19 29.86 -0.84 3.41
CA GLY A 19 28.92 -1.26 4.43
C GLY A 19 27.45 -1.02 4.03
N MET A 20 27.16 0.08 3.32
CA MET A 20 25.81 0.38 2.84
C MET A 20 25.37 -0.58 1.73
N MET A 21 26.26 -0.92 0.79
CA MET A 21 26.01 -1.97 -0.22
C MET A 21 25.84 -3.36 0.43
N ALA A 22 26.63 -3.66 1.46
CA ALA A 22 26.48 -4.91 2.22
C ALA A 22 25.13 -4.96 2.97
N LEU A 23 24.66 -3.84 3.51
CA LEU A 23 23.36 -3.73 4.17
C LEU A 23 22.21 -3.85 3.17
N LEU A 24 22.29 -3.20 2.01
CA LEU A 24 21.28 -3.29 0.95
C LEU A 24 21.21 -4.71 0.37
N GLN A 25 22.37 -5.35 0.19
CA GLN A 25 22.46 -6.74 -0.24
C GLN A 25 21.95 -7.70 0.84
N GLN A 26 22.24 -7.45 2.12
CA GLN A 26 21.69 -8.20 3.24
C GLN A 26 20.17 -8.04 3.33
N MET A 27 19.64 -6.83 3.18
CA MET A 27 18.19 -6.57 3.20
C MET A 27 17.47 -7.28 2.05
N LEU A 28 18.06 -7.28 0.85
CA LEU A 28 17.53 -8.01 -0.30
C LEU A 28 17.58 -9.53 -0.07
N GLN A 29 18.66 -10.05 0.52
CA GLN A 29 18.77 -11.47 0.90
C GLN A 29 17.75 -11.84 1.98
N THR A 30 17.57 -10.99 2.99
CA THR A 30 16.58 -11.19 4.06
C THR A 30 15.17 -11.24 3.48
N GLN A 31 14.83 -10.35 2.55
CA GLN A 31 13.54 -10.40 1.85
C GLN A 31 13.36 -11.69 1.05
N ARG A 32 14.40 -12.16 0.35
CA ARG A 32 14.33 -13.43 -0.38
C ARG A 32 14.11 -14.62 0.56
N VAL A 33 14.83 -14.69 1.68
CA VAL A 33 14.66 -15.75 2.68
C VAL A 33 13.27 -15.69 3.33
N GLN A 34 12.74 -14.48 3.59
CA GLN A 34 11.38 -14.31 4.10
C GLN A 34 10.32 -14.76 3.09
N ALA A 35 10.49 -14.44 1.81
CA ALA A 35 9.59 -14.88 0.74
C ALA A 35 9.59 -16.42 0.60
N GLU A 36 10.78 -17.04 0.64
CA GLU A 36 10.90 -18.51 0.61
C GLU A 36 10.27 -19.17 1.85
N ALA A 37 10.44 -18.57 3.03
CA ALA A 37 9.82 -19.06 4.26
C ALA A 37 8.28 -18.97 4.19
N GLN A 38 7.73 -17.87 3.65
CA GLN A 38 6.29 -17.73 3.42
C GLN A 38 5.77 -18.77 2.42
N GLN A 39 6.52 -19.05 1.34
CA GLN A 39 6.14 -20.08 0.38
C GLN A 39 6.15 -21.47 1.02
N ARG A 40 7.19 -21.82 1.79
CA ARG A 40 7.24 -23.10 2.52
C ARG A 40 6.07 -23.23 3.49
N GLN A 41 5.72 -22.16 4.20
CA GLN A 41 4.59 -22.17 5.13
C GLN A 41 3.25 -22.34 4.40
N THR A 42 3.08 -21.70 3.25
CA THR A 42 1.88 -21.81 2.40
C THR A 42 1.74 -23.23 1.83
N GLU A 43 2.85 -23.84 1.43
CA GLU A 43 2.88 -25.20 0.87
C GLU A 43 2.55 -26.27 1.92
N VAL A 44 3.09 -26.13 3.15
CA VAL A 44 2.72 -27.03 4.26
C VAL A 44 1.23 -26.92 4.58
N LEU A 45 0.68 -25.70 4.55
CA LEU A 45 -0.75 -25.48 4.76
C LEU A 45 -1.59 -26.16 3.66
N ARG A 46 -1.20 -26.00 2.40
CA ARG A 46 -1.83 -26.64 1.23
C ARG A 46 -1.83 -28.16 1.38
N GLN A 47 -0.67 -28.75 1.68
CA GLN A 47 -0.53 -30.20 1.84
C GLN A 47 -1.34 -30.73 3.05
N THR A 48 -1.42 -29.95 4.13
CA THR A 48 -2.23 -30.31 5.30
C THR A 48 -3.71 -30.36 4.96
N VAL A 49 -4.21 -29.38 4.20
CA VAL A 49 -5.60 -29.35 3.73
C VAL A 49 -5.88 -30.53 2.79
N GLU A 50 -4.95 -30.86 1.89
CA GLU A 50 -5.09 -32.00 0.97
C GLU A 50 -5.06 -33.36 1.69
N ASN A 51 -4.14 -33.54 2.64
CA ASN A 51 -4.09 -34.74 3.48
C ASN A 51 -5.37 -34.88 4.32
N SER A 52 -5.90 -33.77 4.84
CA SER A 52 -7.17 -33.75 5.58
C SER A 52 -8.34 -34.15 4.68
N HIS A 53 -8.38 -33.65 3.45
CA HIS A 53 -9.42 -33.95 2.47
C HIS A 53 -9.38 -35.43 2.07
N GLN A 54 -8.20 -36.01 1.83
CA GLN A 54 -8.06 -37.43 1.52
C GLN A 54 -8.49 -38.34 2.68
N LEU A 55 -8.13 -38.01 3.93
CA LEU A 55 -8.57 -38.77 5.11
C LEU A 55 -10.10 -38.70 5.30
N ALA A 56 -10.72 -37.56 5.03
CA ALA A 56 -12.18 -37.41 5.09
C ALA A 56 -12.89 -38.23 4.00
N MET A 57 -12.39 -38.21 2.76
CA MET A 57 -12.96 -38.98 1.65
C MET A 57 -12.82 -40.51 1.89
N ALA A 58 -11.70 -40.97 2.44
CA ALA A 58 -11.49 -42.38 2.80
C ALA A 58 -12.37 -42.84 3.99
N ALA A 59 -12.77 -41.93 4.88
CA ALA A 59 -13.69 -42.23 5.98
C ALA A 59 -15.15 -42.38 5.50
N VAL A 60 -15.55 -41.64 4.45
CA VAL A 60 -16.87 -41.76 3.81
C VAL A 60 -17.03 -43.12 3.12
N GLU A 61 -15.96 -43.68 2.55
CA GLU A 61 -15.98 -45.00 1.89
C GLU A 61 -16.06 -46.19 2.86
N ARG A 62 -15.77 -46.01 4.16
CA ARG A 62 -15.77 -47.10 5.17
C ARG A 62 -17.07 -47.25 5.98
N GLY A 63 -18.11 -46.46 5.72
CA GLY A 63 -19.48 -46.71 6.19
C GLY A 63 -19.65 -46.95 7.70
N ALA A 64 -19.00 -46.20 8.59
CA ALA A 64 -19.20 -46.32 10.04
C ALA A 64 -20.29 -45.34 10.55
N PRO A 65 -21.26 -45.78 11.39
CA PRO A 65 -22.24 -44.90 11.97
C PRO A 65 -21.65 -44.24 13.23
N THR A 66 -21.52 -42.91 13.23
CA THR A 66 -21.18 -42.19 14.47
C THR A 66 -22.42 -41.47 14.98
N THR A 67 -23.08 -42.11 15.95
CA THR A 67 -23.98 -41.47 16.90
C THR A 67 -23.19 -40.43 17.69
N VAL A 68 -23.48 -39.14 17.53
CA VAL A 68 -22.89 -38.08 18.36
C VAL A 68 -23.97 -37.51 19.28
N LYS A 69 -24.01 -38.01 20.51
CA LYS A 69 -24.62 -37.30 21.65
C LYS A 69 -23.58 -36.32 22.20
N GLY A 70 -23.97 -35.05 22.27
CA GLY A 70 -23.49 -34.08 23.26
C GLY A 70 -21.98 -33.85 23.36
N ALA A 71 -21.44 -33.07 22.45
CA ALA A 71 -20.27 -32.21 22.70
C ALA A 71 -20.61 -30.82 22.13
N PRO A 72 -20.19 -29.71 22.76
CA PRO A 72 -20.51 -28.38 22.26
C PRO A 72 -19.84 -28.26 20.88
N ALA A 73 -20.67 -28.14 19.85
CA ALA A 73 -20.22 -27.86 18.51
C ALA A 73 -19.30 -26.63 18.58
N GLN A 74 -18.02 -26.83 18.28
CA GLN A 74 -17.15 -25.74 17.89
C GLN A 74 -17.81 -25.08 16.70
N GLN A 75 -18.47 -23.95 16.96
CA GLN A 75 -18.76 -22.95 15.96
C GLN A 75 -17.39 -22.51 15.42
N GLN A 76 -16.89 -23.17 14.38
CA GLN A 76 -16.22 -22.43 13.31
C GLN A 76 -17.30 -21.53 12.73
N GLY A 77 -17.49 -20.40 13.42
CA GLY A 77 -18.54 -19.45 13.13
C GLY A 77 -18.41 -19.03 11.68
N GLN A 78 -19.52 -19.10 10.96
CA GLN A 78 -19.73 -18.19 9.85
C GLN A 78 -19.43 -16.79 10.41
N ARG A 79 -18.23 -16.26 10.14
CA ARG A 79 -17.94 -14.86 10.46
C ARG A 79 -19.04 -14.09 9.76
N ARG A 80 -19.83 -13.37 10.54
CA ARG A 80 -20.90 -12.54 9.99
C ARG A 80 -20.25 -11.61 8.96
N PRO A 81 -20.85 -11.41 7.79
CA PRO A 81 -20.34 -10.43 6.84
C PRO A 81 -20.17 -9.07 7.52
N GLY A 82 -19.12 -8.37 7.15
CA GLY A 82 -18.86 -7.02 7.62
C GLY A 82 -20.02 -6.07 7.35
N THR A 83 -20.18 -5.09 8.22
CA THR A 83 -21.23 -4.07 8.06
C THR A 83 -20.62 -2.70 7.79
N HIS A 84 -21.44 -1.76 7.29
CA HIS A 84 -21.03 -0.37 7.20
C HIS A 84 -20.57 0.20 8.56
N LEU A 85 -21.16 -0.24 9.68
CA LEU A 85 -20.73 0.18 11.01
C LEU A 85 -19.32 -0.32 11.34
N ASP A 86 -18.98 -1.54 10.93
CA ASP A 86 -17.63 -2.08 11.14
C ASP A 86 -16.60 -1.33 10.29
N PHE A 87 -16.96 -0.94 9.05
CA PHE A 87 -16.17 0.01 8.25
C PHE A 87 -15.96 1.35 8.98
N ARG A 88 -17.01 1.94 9.56
CA ARG A 88 -16.86 3.21 10.31
C ARG A 88 -15.95 3.10 11.53
N LYS A 89 -15.91 1.93 12.17
CA LYS A 89 -15.00 1.68 13.30
C LYS A 89 -13.53 1.63 12.87
N MET A 90 -13.24 1.33 11.60
CA MET A 90 -11.87 1.37 11.07
C MET A 90 -11.30 2.80 10.98
N GLY A 91 -12.15 3.82 11.16
CA GLY A 91 -11.75 5.22 11.05
C GLY A 91 -11.29 5.61 9.64
N PRO A 92 -12.06 5.31 8.58
CA PRO A 92 -11.70 5.71 7.23
C PRO A 92 -11.60 7.24 7.14
N ARG A 93 -10.69 7.74 6.31
CA ARG A 93 -10.52 9.18 6.07
C ARG A 93 -11.78 9.78 5.44
N ASP A 94 -12.06 11.05 5.75
CA ASP A 94 -13.05 11.86 5.04
C ASP A 94 -12.46 12.45 3.76
N PHE A 95 -13.33 12.82 2.82
CA PHE A 95 -12.92 13.52 1.59
C PHE A 95 -13.94 14.59 1.20
N ARG A 96 -13.47 15.83 1.07
CA ARG A 96 -14.29 17.00 0.74
C ARG A 96 -14.27 17.33 -0.73
N GLY A 97 -13.23 16.92 -1.46
CA GLY A 97 -13.08 17.11 -2.90
C GLY A 97 -12.22 18.31 -3.30
N THR A 98 -11.48 18.91 -2.36
CA THR A 98 -10.63 20.10 -2.57
C THR A 98 -9.15 19.87 -2.24
N GLU A 99 -8.81 18.71 -1.67
CA GLU A 99 -7.51 18.40 -1.08
C GLU A 99 -6.43 18.05 -2.14
N GLY A 100 -6.84 17.90 -3.41
CA GLY A 100 -5.95 17.60 -4.53
C GLY A 100 -5.77 16.09 -4.79
N ILE A 101 -5.03 15.80 -5.87
CA ILE A 101 -4.90 14.43 -6.42
C ILE A 101 -4.22 13.48 -5.44
N LEU A 102 -3.14 13.91 -4.80
CA LEU A 102 -2.38 13.08 -3.86
C LEU A 102 -3.27 12.59 -2.71
N TYR A 103 -4.03 13.51 -2.11
CA TYR A 103 -4.96 13.18 -1.04
C TYR A 103 -6.11 12.31 -1.55
N ALA A 104 -6.65 12.60 -2.73
CA ALA A 104 -7.72 11.79 -3.33
C ALA A 104 -7.29 10.34 -3.55
N ASP A 105 -6.04 10.10 -3.96
CA ASP A 105 -5.49 8.76 -4.17
C ASP A 105 -5.26 8.04 -2.84
N ASP A 106 -4.63 8.70 -1.87
CA ASP A 106 -4.43 8.16 -0.53
C ASP A 106 -5.77 7.84 0.16
N TRP A 107 -6.79 8.69 -0.04
CA TRP A 107 -8.15 8.44 0.44
C TRP A 107 -8.76 7.18 -0.19
N LEU A 108 -8.59 6.99 -1.50
CA LEU A 108 -9.14 5.84 -2.22
C LEU A 108 -8.53 4.52 -1.74
N GLU A 109 -7.21 4.51 -1.50
CA GLU A 109 -6.48 3.38 -0.93
C GLU A 109 -6.90 3.11 0.52
N ASP A 110 -7.00 4.15 1.34
CA ASP A 110 -7.40 4.05 2.75
C ASP A 110 -8.80 3.46 2.91
N VAL A 111 -9.76 3.97 2.14
CA VAL A 111 -11.14 3.49 2.16
C VAL A 111 -11.22 2.04 1.67
N GLN A 112 -10.51 1.69 0.59
CA GLN A 112 -10.48 0.31 0.12
C GLN A 112 -9.94 -0.64 1.20
N ARG A 113 -8.80 -0.29 1.82
CA ARG A 113 -8.20 -1.06 2.91
C ARG A 113 -9.17 -1.21 4.09
N CYS A 114 -9.87 -0.14 4.47
CA CYS A 114 -10.87 -0.18 5.53
C CYS A 114 -12.05 -1.09 5.20
N LEU A 115 -12.53 -1.08 3.94
CA LEU A 115 -13.61 -1.95 3.48
C LEU A 115 -13.23 -3.43 3.50
N GLU A 116 -12.00 -3.73 3.11
CA GLU A 116 -11.43 -5.09 3.12
C GLU A 116 -11.26 -5.61 4.55
N LEU A 117 -10.63 -4.82 5.43
CA LEU A 117 -10.41 -5.20 6.83
C LEU A 117 -11.72 -5.35 7.62
N ALA A 118 -12.72 -4.53 7.30
CA ALA A 118 -14.04 -4.64 7.89
C ALA A 118 -14.87 -5.78 7.28
N GLU A 119 -14.36 -6.52 6.28
CA GLU A 119 -15.03 -7.62 5.58
C GLU A 119 -16.40 -7.20 4.98
N VAL A 120 -16.54 -5.94 4.54
CA VAL A 120 -17.81 -5.43 3.99
C VAL A 120 -18.12 -6.14 2.66
N PRO A 121 -19.37 -6.56 2.40
CA PRO A 121 -19.76 -7.11 1.10
C PRO A 121 -19.53 -6.11 -0.04
N ARG A 122 -18.97 -6.58 -1.17
CA ARG A 122 -18.64 -5.74 -2.35
C ARG A 122 -19.81 -4.88 -2.83
N ALA A 123 -21.04 -5.38 -2.74
CA ALA A 123 -22.26 -4.64 -3.10
C ALA A 123 -22.50 -3.37 -2.25
N LEU A 124 -21.91 -3.29 -1.07
CA LEU A 124 -22.04 -2.15 -0.15
C LEU A 124 -20.81 -1.24 -0.15
N TRP A 125 -19.76 -1.54 -0.92
CA TRP A 125 -18.49 -0.80 -0.88
C TRP A 125 -18.67 0.65 -1.28
N VAL A 126 -19.29 0.90 -2.44
CA VAL A 126 -19.47 2.28 -2.94
C VAL A 126 -20.39 3.09 -2.02
N ALA A 127 -21.48 2.48 -1.52
CA ALA A 127 -22.36 3.14 -0.56
C ALA A 127 -21.65 3.44 0.76
N SER A 128 -20.79 2.53 1.24
CA SER A 128 -20.00 2.73 2.46
C SER A 128 -18.93 3.81 2.26
N ALA A 129 -18.22 3.81 1.13
CA ALA A 129 -17.26 4.86 0.77
C ALA A 129 -17.93 6.24 0.68
N ALA A 130 -19.11 6.31 0.05
CA ALA A 130 -19.86 7.55 -0.10
C ALA A 130 -20.29 8.17 1.24
N SER A 131 -20.34 7.39 2.33
CA SER A 131 -20.58 7.92 3.68
C SER A 131 -19.44 8.80 4.21
N GLN A 132 -18.25 8.73 3.59
CA GLN A 132 -17.08 9.54 3.94
C GLN A 132 -16.92 10.76 3.04
N PHE A 133 -17.84 10.98 2.11
CA PHE A 133 -17.86 12.19 1.29
C PHE A 133 -18.54 13.35 2.00
N PHE A 134 -17.93 14.52 1.85
CA PHE A 134 -18.45 15.79 2.33
C PHE A 134 -18.38 16.83 1.21
N ASP A 135 -19.04 17.97 1.41
CA ASP A 135 -18.97 19.17 0.57
C ASP A 135 -19.07 18.88 -0.96
N ILE A 136 -18.00 19.18 -1.71
CA ILE A 136 -17.95 19.06 -3.17
C ILE A 136 -18.01 17.59 -3.58
N ALA A 137 -17.31 16.71 -2.87
CA ALA A 137 -17.30 15.29 -3.16
C ALA A 137 -18.70 14.66 -2.97
N LEU A 138 -19.39 15.03 -1.89
CA LEU A 138 -20.75 14.55 -1.65
C LEU A 138 -21.74 15.09 -2.69
N THR A 139 -21.58 16.35 -3.09
CA THR A 139 -22.40 16.97 -4.13
C THR A 139 -22.19 16.28 -5.47
N TRP A 140 -20.94 16.03 -5.87
CA TRP A 140 -20.64 15.26 -7.08
C TRP A 140 -21.27 13.86 -7.04
N TYR A 141 -21.06 13.11 -5.95
CA TYR A 141 -21.61 11.76 -5.83
C TYR A 141 -23.14 11.72 -5.97
N ARG A 142 -23.85 12.73 -5.46
CA ARG A 142 -25.31 12.83 -5.55
C ARG A 142 -25.82 13.30 -6.91
N THR A 143 -25.00 14.04 -7.66
CA THR A 143 -25.42 14.70 -8.91
C THR A 143 -24.99 13.92 -10.16
N ASP A 144 -23.90 13.14 -10.09
CA ASP A 144 -23.47 12.28 -11.19
C ASP A 144 -24.21 10.94 -11.12
N PRO A 145 -25.17 10.67 -12.03
CA PRO A 145 -25.97 9.46 -12.00
C PRO A 145 -25.14 8.20 -12.23
N ARG A 146 -23.95 8.32 -12.83
CA ARG A 146 -23.01 7.21 -13.03
C ARG A 146 -22.39 6.78 -11.70
N ALA A 147 -22.10 7.73 -10.82
CA ALA A 147 -21.46 7.44 -9.52
C ALA A 147 -22.45 6.88 -8.49
N SER A 148 -23.72 7.30 -8.55
CA SER A 148 -24.78 6.87 -7.61
C SER A 148 -25.64 5.71 -8.11
N VAL A 149 -25.31 5.10 -9.26
CA VAL A 149 -26.12 4.01 -9.81
C VAL A 149 -26.10 2.79 -8.89
N ARG A 150 -27.26 2.16 -8.67
CA ARG A 150 -27.33 0.93 -7.89
C ARG A 150 -26.55 -0.18 -8.59
N GLY A 151 -25.69 -0.87 -7.83
CA GLY A 151 -24.92 -2.01 -8.32
C GLY A 151 -23.65 -1.65 -9.07
N ILE A 152 -23.20 -0.39 -9.03
CA ILE A 152 -21.87 -0.02 -9.54
C ILE A 152 -20.78 -0.86 -8.88
N SER A 153 -19.86 -1.37 -9.69
CA SER A 153 -18.68 -2.08 -9.20
C SER A 153 -17.71 -1.10 -8.52
N TRP A 154 -16.92 -1.58 -7.56
CA TRP A 154 -15.89 -0.74 -6.95
C TRP A 154 -14.91 -0.19 -8.00
N GLU A 155 -14.55 -1.00 -8.99
CA GLU A 155 -13.61 -0.61 -10.05
C GLU A 155 -14.15 0.50 -10.93
N ASP A 156 -15.42 0.44 -11.33
CA ASP A 156 -16.03 1.49 -12.15
C ASP A 156 -16.24 2.78 -11.34
N PHE A 157 -16.57 2.66 -10.05
CA PHE A 157 -16.59 3.81 -9.15
C PHE A 157 -15.20 4.46 -9.05
N ARG A 158 -14.12 3.68 -8.90
CA ARG A 158 -12.75 4.22 -8.89
C ARG A 158 -12.42 4.97 -10.17
N LYS A 159 -12.84 4.46 -11.34
CA LYS A 159 -12.64 5.15 -12.64
C LYS A 159 -13.35 6.50 -12.65
N LEU A 160 -14.63 6.54 -12.28
CA LEU A 160 -15.41 7.80 -12.23
C LEU A 160 -14.85 8.79 -11.19
N PHE A 161 -14.41 8.28 -10.05
CA PHE A 161 -13.75 9.08 -9.03
C PHE A 161 -12.47 9.72 -9.58
N LYS A 162 -11.63 8.94 -10.26
CA LYS A 162 -10.41 9.45 -10.89
C LYS A 162 -10.72 10.45 -12.00
N GLU A 163 -11.68 10.18 -12.88
CA GLU A 163 -12.16 11.11 -13.91
C GLU A 163 -12.55 12.47 -13.32
N LYS A 164 -13.19 12.48 -12.14
CA LYS A 164 -13.63 13.73 -11.50
C LYS A 164 -12.53 14.48 -10.75
N PHE A 165 -11.73 13.77 -9.94
CA PHE A 165 -10.82 14.39 -8.97
C PHE A 165 -9.36 14.39 -9.42
N TYR A 166 -9.06 13.83 -10.59
CA TYR A 166 -7.72 13.80 -11.20
C TYR A 166 -7.75 14.56 -12.54
N PRO A 167 -8.08 15.87 -12.53
CA PRO A 167 -8.15 16.63 -13.77
C PRO A 167 -6.77 16.71 -14.42
N ASP A 168 -6.71 16.59 -15.74
CA ASP A 168 -5.45 16.57 -16.51
C ASP A 168 -4.52 17.74 -16.16
N VAL A 169 -5.07 18.94 -15.96
CA VAL A 169 -4.28 20.13 -15.56
C VAL A 169 -3.53 19.91 -14.25
N ALA A 170 -4.15 19.26 -13.28
CA ALA A 170 -3.50 18.97 -12.00
C ALA A 170 -2.54 17.79 -12.10
N LEU A 171 -2.80 16.81 -12.98
CA LEU A 171 -1.82 15.75 -13.29
C LEU A 171 -0.57 16.33 -13.95
N THR A 172 -0.72 17.19 -14.95
CA THR A 172 0.40 17.90 -15.58
C THR A 172 1.14 18.80 -14.59
N ALA A 173 0.44 19.41 -13.62
CA ALA A 173 1.09 20.16 -12.56
C ALA A 173 1.92 19.27 -11.62
N LEU A 174 1.47 18.03 -11.34
CA LEU A 174 2.26 17.04 -10.59
C LEU A 174 3.46 16.53 -11.40
N GLU A 175 3.30 16.33 -12.71
CA GLU A 175 4.41 16.03 -13.63
C GLU A 175 5.46 17.15 -13.62
N GLY A 176 5.02 18.41 -13.71
CA GLY A 176 5.91 19.57 -13.61
C GLY A 176 6.64 19.61 -12.27
N GLN A 177 5.94 19.37 -11.17
CA GLN A 177 6.55 19.27 -9.83
C GLN A 177 7.61 18.17 -9.78
N PHE A 178 7.31 16.99 -10.32
CA PHE A 178 8.24 15.87 -10.38
C PHE A 178 9.49 16.19 -11.21
N VAL A 179 9.33 16.82 -12.38
CA VAL A 179 10.46 17.24 -13.23
C VAL A 179 11.31 18.31 -12.55
N SER A 180 10.68 19.21 -11.81
CA SER A 180 11.36 20.27 -11.05
C SER A 180 11.86 19.82 -9.67
N LEU A 181 11.62 18.56 -9.29
CA LEU A 181 11.94 18.07 -7.95
C LEU A 181 13.46 18.02 -7.80
N VAL A 182 13.98 18.90 -6.95
CA VAL A 182 15.37 18.93 -6.52
C VAL A 182 15.41 18.86 -5.01
N GLN A 183 16.43 18.21 -4.45
CA GLN A 183 16.55 18.07 -2.99
C GLN A 183 16.59 19.44 -2.29
N GLY A 184 17.36 20.39 -2.84
CA GLY A 184 17.56 21.71 -2.24
C GLY A 184 18.09 21.59 -0.81
N ASN A 185 17.40 22.24 0.14
CA ASN A 185 17.72 22.19 1.57
C ASN A 185 17.00 21.05 2.33
N SER A 186 16.23 20.20 1.63
CA SER A 186 15.50 19.09 2.25
C SER A 186 16.46 17.96 2.64
N SER A 187 16.10 17.20 3.67
CA SER A 187 16.82 15.97 3.97
C SER A 187 16.67 14.95 2.84
N VAL A 188 17.61 14.01 2.75
CA VAL A 188 17.56 12.93 1.75
C VAL A 188 16.27 12.10 1.90
N ASP A 189 15.82 11.86 3.13
CA ASP A 189 14.59 11.12 3.43
C ASP A 189 13.33 11.86 2.98
N GLU A 190 13.25 13.17 3.24
CA GLU A 190 12.12 14.00 2.78
C GLU A 190 12.05 14.09 1.26
N TYR A 191 13.21 14.25 0.61
CA TYR A 191 13.29 14.23 -0.85
C TYR A 191 12.88 12.88 -1.43
N ALA A 192 13.37 11.76 -0.87
CA ALA A 192 12.98 10.42 -1.30
C ALA A 192 11.47 10.19 -1.13
N ALA A 193 10.89 10.62 0.00
CA ALA A 193 9.46 10.51 0.25
C ALA A 193 8.61 11.34 -0.74
N GLU A 194 9.05 12.56 -1.10
CA GLU A 194 8.39 13.37 -2.13
C GLU A 194 8.52 12.74 -3.52
N PHE A 195 9.70 12.22 -3.85
CA PHE A 195 9.94 11.50 -5.10
C PHE A 195 8.99 10.30 -5.24
N PHE A 196 8.91 9.44 -4.23
CA PHE A 196 8.01 8.28 -4.26
C PHE A 196 6.54 8.70 -4.40
N ARG A 197 6.12 9.74 -3.69
CA ARG A 197 4.73 10.25 -3.75
C ARG A 197 4.36 10.73 -5.15
N LEU A 198 5.23 11.51 -5.78
CA LEU A 198 5.01 12.07 -7.12
C LEU A 198 5.16 11.00 -8.22
N SER A 199 6.07 10.04 -8.05
CA SER A 199 6.36 8.99 -9.04
C SER A 199 5.13 8.14 -9.43
N ARG A 200 4.16 7.99 -8.52
CA ARG A 200 2.90 7.26 -8.74
C ARG A 200 2.05 7.83 -9.88
N PHE A 201 2.18 9.13 -10.13
CA PHE A 201 1.36 9.88 -11.10
C PHE A 201 2.11 10.20 -12.39
N THR A 202 3.40 9.87 -12.47
CA THR A 202 4.28 10.20 -13.58
C THR A 202 4.95 8.97 -14.24
N PRO A 203 4.23 7.83 -14.45
CA PRO A 203 4.86 6.60 -14.92
C PRO A 203 5.54 6.73 -16.30
N GLY A 204 5.04 7.61 -17.17
CA GLY A 204 5.64 7.88 -18.48
C GLY A 204 6.98 8.62 -18.41
N LEU A 205 7.20 9.45 -17.39
CA LEU A 205 8.45 10.22 -17.22
C LEU A 205 9.58 9.38 -16.60
N ILE A 206 9.23 8.31 -15.88
CA ILE A 206 10.19 7.38 -15.27
C ILE A 206 10.73 6.40 -16.32
N GLN A 207 9.98 6.15 -17.40
CA GLN A 207 10.34 5.19 -18.46
C GLN A 207 11.02 5.83 -19.68
N ASP A 208 10.95 7.15 -19.87
CA ASP A 208 11.46 7.85 -21.07
C ASP A 208 12.98 8.14 -21.07
N GLU A 209 13.75 7.62 -20.10
CA GLU A 209 15.22 7.65 -20.15
C GLU A 209 15.80 6.57 -21.10
N GLY A 210 15.14 6.32 -22.23
CA GLY A 210 15.67 5.51 -23.32
C GLY A 210 15.99 6.30 -24.59
N ALA A 211 15.48 7.53 -24.74
CA ALA A 211 15.38 8.12 -26.08
C ALA A 211 15.68 9.62 -26.24
N ARG A 212 16.10 10.38 -25.22
CA ARG A 212 16.49 11.79 -25.47
C ARG A 212 17.62 12.33 -24.59
N PRO A 213 18.84 12.52 -25.14
CA PRO A 213 19.88 13.29 -24.49
C PRO A 213 19.49 14.77 -24.54
N GLY A 214 18.95 15.32 -23.46
CA GLY A 214 18.68 16.76 -23.38
C GLY A 214 17.70 17.25 -22.31
N SER A 215 17.01 16.37 -21.59
CA SER A 215 16.08 16.78 -20.51
C SER A 215 16.55 16.27 -19.15
N SER A 216 17.77 16.64 -18.75
CA SER A 216 18.32 16.34 -17.42
C SER A 216 17.79 17.35 -16.39
N GLY A 217 16.68 17.03 -15.74
CA GLY A 217 16.12 17.86 -14.66
C GLY A 217 15.88 17.06 -13.38
N GLY A 218 14.98 16.07 -13.44
CA GLY A 218 14.52 15.38 -12.22
C GLY A 218 15.41 14.21 -11.77
N VAL A 219 15.79 13.30 -12.68
CA VAL A 219 16.51 12.06 -12.30
C VAL A 219 18.00 12.30 -12.06
N SER A 220 18.57 13.33 -12.69
CA SER A 220 19.95 13.75 -12.48
C SER A 220 20.19 14.25 -11.05
N SER A 221 19.15 14.75 -10.36
CA SER A 221 19.28 15.19 -8.96
C SER A 221 19.40 14.02 -7.99
N MET A 222 18.92 12.81 -8.34
CA MET A 222 19.13 11.62 -7.51
C MET A 222 20.54 11.03 -7.73
N GLN A 223 21.07 11.06 -8.97
CA GLN A 223 22.49 10.74 -9.24
C GLN A 223 23.44 11.81 -8.68
N CYS A 224 23.09 13.09 -8.69
CA CYS A 224 23.87 14.17 -8.06
C CYS A 224 23.79 14.14 -6.53
N ALA A 225 22.64 13.86 -5.93
CA ALA A 225 22.53 13.70 -4.47
C ALA A 225 23.33 12.47 -3.99
N LEU A 226 23.27 11.35 -4.74
CA LEU A 226 24.12 10.18 -4.51
C LEU A 226 25.62 10.48 -4.74
N ALA A 227 25.96 11.38 -5.67
CA ALA A 227 27.34 11.79 -5.93
C ALA A 227 27.90 12.79 -4.89
N HIS A 228 27.09 13.74 -4.40
CA HIS A 228 27.51 14.69 -3.36
C HIS A 228 27.63 14.06 -1.98
N LEU A 229 26.79 13.06 -1.64
CA LEU A 229 27.01 12.19 -0.48
C LEU A 229 28.34 11.43 -0.56
N GLY A 230 28.85 11.19 -1.78
CA GLY A 230 30.17 10.61 -2.03
C GLY A 230 31.35 11.60 -1.98
N ASP A 231 31.10 12.91 -2.01
CA ASP A 231 32.14 13.95 -2.11
C ASP A 231 32.31 14.76 -0.81
N GLU A 232 31.23 14.99 -0.05
CA GLU A 232 31.31 15.54 1.31
C GLU A 232 32.07 14.60 2.28
N THR A 233 32.06 13.29 2.02
CA THR A 233 32.83 12.30 2.78
C THR A 233 34.33 12.32 2.47
N ARG A 234 34.74 12.91 1.33
CA ARG A 234 36.16 13.08 0.96
C ARG A 234 36.77 14.37 1.49
N HIS A 235 35.99 15.45 1.60
CA HIS A 235 36.49 16.72 2.14
C HIS A 235 36.65 16.73 3.67
N LEU A 236 35.88 15.92 4.41
CA LEU A 236 36.06 15.73 5.86
C LEU A 236 37.20 14.75 6.22
N SER A 237 37.77 14.04 5.25
CA SER A 237 38.94 13.16 5.45
C SER A 237 40.29 13.84 5.17
N ARG A 238 40.33 15.16 4.90
CA ARG A 238 41.56 15.87 4.50
C ARG A 238 41.81 17.21 5.20
N SER A 239 41.15 17.52 6.33
CA SER A 239 41.52 18.61 7.26
C SER A 239 41.81 18.08 8.65
#